data_AF-Q16II0-F1
#
_entry.id   AF-Q16II0-F1
#
_cell.length_a   1.000
_cell.length_b   1.000
_cell.length_c   1.000
_cell.angle_alpha   90.00
_cell.angle_beta   90.00
_cell.angle_gamma   90.00
#
_symmetry.space_group_name_H-M   'P 1'
#
loop_
_entity.id
_entity.type
_entity.pdbx_description
1 polymer ?
#
loop_
_entity_poly.entity_id
_entity_poly.type
_entity_poly.pdbx_seq_one_letter_code
_entity_poly.pdbx_strand_id
1 'polypeptide(L)'
;MRRLELTVLSLLLVTSCLQAIRAIDDEDDDLLDDSAGEEFDEDDEALLRQIEAQHVQKQFEKEDQMARELAAKIAAEHYNFEGVETLPRLADPCKGVRCGAGRICQAEGNEAKCVCIPECPEESDSRRKVCTNLNETWDSACEVHRQRCFCNTNDPRCRGEEVKHVHIDYYGGCRDMPDCSENDLADFPRRMRDWLFNVMRDLAVRNELPEAYMELEQEAESNLTKRWTNAAIWKWCDLDGHPNDNSVSRHELFPIRAPLMTLEHCIAPFLETCDPNGDHRITLQEWGKCLELEEDDLTARCAKINKEDDLEKIELELADPN
;
A
#
# COMPACT_ATOMS: atom_id res chain seq x y z
N MET A 1 69.76 17.36 -23.18
CA MET A 1 69.82 15.95 -23.65
C MET A 1 69.00 14.98 -22.78
N ARG A 2 68.82 15.14 -21.46
CA ARG A 2 68.00 14.21 -20.64
C ARG A 2 66.47 14.40 -20.65
N ARG A 3 65.94 15.47 -21.26
CA ARG A 3 64.48 15.70 -21.36
C ARG A 3 63.84 15.23 -22.67
N LEU A 4 64.64 14.89 -23.69
CA LEU A 4 64.14 14.34 -24.96
C LEU A 4 63.98 12.82 -24.92
N GLU A 5 64.81 12.13 -24.13
CA GLU A 5 64.78 10.67 -23.94
C GLU A 5 63.52 10.19 -23.21
N LEU A 6 63.03 10.95 -22.21
CA LEU A 6 61.86 10.54 -21.41
C LEU A 6 60.53 10.66 -22.18
N THR A 7 60.43 11.60 -23.11
CA THR A 7 59.23 11.79 -23.94
C THR A 7 59.13 10.76 -25.06
N VAL A 8 60.27 10.25 -25.57
CA VAL A 8 60.29 9.21 -26.60
C VAL A 8 59.92 7.84 -26.00
N LEU A 9 60.36 7.53 -24.78
CA LEU A 9 59.98 6.31 -24.06
C LEU A 9 58.49 6.25 -23.70
N SER A 10 57.85 7.40 -23.42
CA SER A 10 56.42 7.46 -23.10
C SER A 10 55.54 7.27 -24.35
N LEU A 11 55.96 7.78 -25.52
CA LEU A 11 55.22 7.57 -26.78
C LEU A 11 55.35 6.13 -27.33
N LEU A 12 56.48 5.44 -27.09
CA LEU A 12 56.69 4.06 -27.55
C LEU A 12 55.90 3.02 -26.74
N LEU A 13 55.61 3.29 -25.46
CA LEU A 13 54.77 2.41 -24.63
C LEU A 13 53.28 2.53 -24.96
N VAL A 14 52.81 3.72 -25.37
CA VAL A 14 51.41 3.94 -25.73
C VAL A 14 51.08 3.36 -27.10
N THR A 15 52.01 3.36 -28.06
CA THR A 15 51.80 2.71 -29.38
C THR A 15 51.88 1.18 -29.32
N SER A 16 52.62 0.60 -28.39
CA SER A 16 52.67 -0.85 -28.18
C SER A 16 51.38 -1.42 -27.55
N CYS A 17 50.62 -0.63 -26.79
CA CYS A 17 49.31 -1.07 -26.24
C CYS A 17 48.16 -0.94 -27.25
N LEU A 18 48.21 0.00 -28.20
CA LEU A 18 47.16 0.19 -29.20
C LEU A 18 47.24 -0.79 -30.39
N GLN A 19 48.36 -1.49 -30.57
CA GLN A 19 48.53 -2.53 -31.59
C GLN A 19 48.14 -3.94 -31.12
N ALA A 20 47.87 -4.14 -29.82
CA ALA A 20 47.42 -5.42 -29.28
C ALA A 20 45.88 -5.61 -29.32
N ILE A 21 45.10 -4.62 -29.79
CA ILE A 21 43.62 -4.67 -29.82
C ILE A 21 43.06 -4.76 -31.26
N ARG A 22 43.90 -4.79 -32.29
CA ARG A 22 43.44 -4.90 -33.68
C ARG A 22 44.30 -5.86 -34.50
N ALA A 23 44.10 -7.16 -34.30
CA ALA A 23 44.34 -8.16 -35.33
C ALA A 23 43.68 -9.48 -34.94
N ILE A 24 43.03 -10.11 -35.93
CA ILE A 24 42.54 -11.49 -35.99
C ILE A 24 41.06 -11.66 -35.59
N ASP A 25 40.20 -11.28 -36.54
CA ASP A 25 39.07 -12.12 -36.94
C ASP A 25 39.51 -12.99 -38.14
N ASP A 26 38.87 -14.16 -38.24
CA ASP A 26 38.69 -15.09 -39.36
C ASP A 26 39.69 -16.26 -39.63
N GLU A 27 39.14 -17.46 -39.33
CA GLU A 27 39.12 -18.75 -40.06
C GLU A 27 40.43 -19.50 -40.41
N ASP A 28 40.65 -20.68 -39.78
CA ASP A 28 40.46 -22.01 -40.42
C ASP A 28 40.96 -23.18 -39.52
N ASP A 29 40.04 -24.14 -39.35
CA ASP A 29 40.11 -25.60 -39.20
C ASP A 29 41.29 -26.37 -38.54
N ASP A 30 40.84 -27.27 -37.66
CA ASP A 30 41.19 -28.69 -37.54
C ASP A 30 42.27 -29.23 -36.56
N LEU A 31 41.80 -30.24 -35.81
CA LEU A 31 42.49 -31.36 -35.15
C LEU A 31 43.18 -31.13 -33.79
N LEU A 32 42.43 -31.30 -32.70
CA LEU A 32 42.92 -32.11 -31.56
C LEU A 32 41.83 -33.03 -30.99
N ASP A 33 42.22 -34.30 -30.96
CA ASP A 33 41.55 -35.55 -30.62
C ASP A 33 40.92 -35.60 -29.22
N ASP A 34 39.78 -36.27 -29.19
CA ASP A 34 38.80 -36.40 -28.12
C ASP A 34 39.03 -37.73 -27.39
N SER A 35 39.46 -37.68 -26.12
CA SER A 35 39.42 -38.84 -25.23
C SER A 35 39.61 -38.44 -23.77
N ALA A 36 38.55 -37.89 -23.17
CA ALA A 36 38.12 -38.13 -21.78
C ALA A 36 36.92 -37.22 -21.42
N GLY A 37 35.90 -37.17 -22.28
CA GLY A 37 34.56 -36.72 -21.89
C GLY A 37 33.77 -37.92 -21.39
N GLU A 38 33.73 -38.16 -20.08
CA GLU A 38 32.57 -38.84 -19.51
C GLU A 38 31.42 -37.84 -19.62
N GLU A 39 30.55 -38.06 -20.60
CA GLU A 39 29.35 -37.28 -20.90
C GLU A 39 28.44 -37.36 -19.66
N PHE A 40 28.36 -36.29 -18.87
CA PHE A 40 27.37 -36.17 -17.80
C PHE A 40 26.00 -36.02 -18.47
N ASP A 41 25.20 -37.07 -18.46
CA ASP A 41 23.88 -37.05 -19.07
C ASP A 41 22.93 -36.11 -18.29
N GLU A 42 21.87 -35.61 -18.94
CA GLU A 42 20.82 -34.79 -18.27
C GLU A 42 20.22 -35.51 -17.04
N ASP A 43 20.24 -36.85 -17.06
CA ASP A 43 19.80 -37.72 -15.97
C ASP A 43 20.74 -37.64 -14.74
N ASP A 44 22.05 -37.44 -14.94
CA ASP A 44 23.02 -37.30 -13.85
C ASP A 44 22.92 -35.93 -13.17
N GLU A 45 22.63 -34.86 -13.94
CA GLU A 45 22.35 -33.54 -13.38
C GLU A 45 21.04 -33.53 -12.57
N ALA A 46 20.01 -34.24 -13.04
CA ALA A 46 18.76 -34.42 -12.30
C ALA A 46 18.97 -35.19 -10.99
N LEU A 47 19.81 -36.22 -11.01
CA LEU A 47 20.18 -36.99 -9.82
C LEU A 47 20.96 -36.13 -8.81
N LEU A 48 21.90 -35.30 -9.27
CA LEU A 48 22.65 -34.38 -8.39
C LEU A 48 21.72 -33.36 -7.72
N ARG A 49 20.78 -32.76 -8.46
CA ARG A 49 19.76 -31.86 -7.87
C ARG A 49 18.88 -32.55 -6.83
N GLN A 50 18.55 -33.83 -7.05
CA GLN A 50 17.78 -34.61 -6.10
C GLN A 50 18.56 -34.90 -4.81
N ILE A 51 19.86 -35.22 -4.94
CA ILE A 51 20.76 -35.42 -3.79
C ILE A 51 20.93 -34.12 -3.01
N GLU A 52 21.10 -32.98 -3.69
CA GLU A 52 21.17 -31.66 -3.07
C GLU A 52 19.88 -31.32 -2.33
N ALA A 53 18.71 -31.51 -2.96
CA ALA A 53 17.41 -31.28 -2.31
C ALA A 53 17.22 -32.17 -1.08
N GLN A 54 17.63 -33.43 -1.14
CA GLN A 54 17.60 -34.34 0.02
C GLN A 54 18.55 -33.90 1.13
N HIS A 55 19.75 -33.44 0.79
CA HIS A 55 20.71 -32.92 1.76
C HIS A 55 20.19 -31.64 2.43
N VAL A 56 19.62 -30.73 1.65
CA VAL A 56 18.99 -29.49 2.14
C VAL A 56 17.82 -29.80 3.07
N GLN A 57 16.91 -30.69 2.66
CA GLN A 57 15.78 -31.13 3.48
C GLN A 57 16.24 -31.72 4.81
N LYS A 58 17.25 -32.61 4.77
CA LYS A 58 17.83 -33.22 5.97
C LYS A 58 18.55 -32.20 6.86
N GLN A 59 19.11 -31.14 6.28
CA GLN A 59 19.70 -30.04 7.04
C GLN A 59 18.60 -29.23 7.75
N PHE A 60 17.52 -28.87 7.05
CA PHE A 60 16.37 -28.20 7.66
C PHE A 60 15.74 -29.01 8.80
N GLU A 61 15.59 -30.33 8.63
CA GLU A 61 15.06 -31.20 9.68
C GLU A 61 15.96 -31.23 10.92
N LYS A 62 17.29 -31.24 10.73
CA LYS A 62 18.25 -31.15 11.83
C LYS A 62 18.22 -29.79 12.52
N GLU A 63 18.07 -28.71 11.75
CA GLU A 63 17.96 -27.35 12.28
C GLU A 63 16.66 -27.19 13.09
N ASP A 64 15.52 -27.68 12.59
CA ASP A 64 14.24 -27.71 13.32
C ASP A 64 14.34 -28.57 14.58
N GLN A 65 14.97 -29.74 14.50
CA GLN A 65 15.19 -30.60 15.68
C GLN A 65 16.07 -29.91 16.73
N MET A 66 17.16 -29.27 16.31
CA MET A 66 18.05 -28.53 17.21
C MET A 66 17.33 -27.31 17.82
N ALA A 67 16.52 -26.60 17.04
CA ALA A 67 15.70 -25.48 17.52
C ALA A 67 14.67 -25.94 18.56
N ARG A 68 14.01 -27.08 18.33
CA ARG A 68 13.07 -27.69 19.30
C ARG A 68 13.76 -28.16 20.56
N GLU A 69 14.94 -28.79 20.46
CA GLU A 69 15.71 -29.23 21.63
C GLU A 69 16.20 -28.03 22.44
N LEU A 70 16.67 -26.97 21.78
CA LEU A 70 17.06 -25.72 22.44
C LEU A 70 15.85 -25.07 23.13
N ALA A 71 14.69 -25.00 22.45
CA ALA A 71 13.46 -24.50 23.04
C ALA A 71 13.01 -25.33 24.25
N ALA A 72 13.16 -26.66 24.19
CA ALA A 72 12.85 -27.56 25.30
C ALA A 72 13.84 -27.41 26.46
N LYS A 73 15.13 -27.18 26.19
CA LYS A 73 16.14 -26.88 27.21
C LYS A 73 15.88 -25.54 27.89
N ILE A 74 15.59 -24.49 27.12
CA ILE A 74 15.17 -23.19 27.65
C ILE A 74 13.91 -23.38 28.49
N ALA A 75 12.91 -24.10 28.00
CA ALA A 75 11.72 -24.42 28.79
C ALA A 75 12.09 -25.15 30.10
N ALA A 76 12.93 -26.18 30.06
CA ALA A 76 13.33 -26.93 31.24
C ALA A 76 14.18 -26.11 32.25
N GLU A 77 15.07 -25.26 31.78
CA GLU A 77 15.87 -24.34 32.61
C GLU A 77 15.01 -23.25 33.26
N HIS A 78 13.95 -22.82 32.58
CA HIS A 78 13.00 -21.84 33.09
C HIS A 78 11.82 -22.46 33.88
N TYR A 79 11.57 -23.77 33.81
CA TYR A 79 10.46 -24.49 34.48
C TYR A 79 10.92 -25.50 35.55
N ASN A 80 11.78 -25.08 36.48
CA ASN A 80 11.97 -25.77 37.76
C ASN A 80 11.29 -24.99 38.91
N PHE A 81 10.06 -24.55 38.68
CA PHE A 81 9.18 -23.96 39.69
C PHE A 81 7.88 -24.77 39.77
N GLU A 82 7.73 -25.53 40.85
CA GLU A 82 6.47 -26.19 41.21
C GLU A 82 5.41 -25.11 41.51
N GLY A 83 4.53 -24.86 40.55
CA GLY A 83 3.43 -23.90 40.69
C GLY A 83 2.79 -23.61 39.35
N VAL A 84 1.68 -24.27 39.05
CA VAL A 84 0.81 -23.94 37.91
C VAL A 84 0.06 -22.65 38.23
N GLU A 85 0.72 -21.51 38.08
CA GLU A 85 0.08 -20.23 37.82
C GLU A 85 0.97 -19.52 36.79
N THR A 86 0.52 -19.56 35.53
CA THR A 86 0.86 -18.61 34.47
C THR A 86 2.26 -18.00 34.56
N LEU A 87 3.22 -18.50 33.76
CA LEU A 87 4.24 -17.58 33.23
C LEU A 87 3.46 -16.36 32.72
N PRO A 88 3.78 -15.12 33.14
CA PRO A 88 3.19 -13.97 32.50
C PRO A 88 3.64 -14.08 31.05
N ARG A 89 2.73 -14.49 30.15
CA ARG A 89 2.85 -14.12 28.75
C ARG A 89 3.02 -12.61 28.85
N LEU A 90 4.22 -12.10 28.52
CA LEU A 90 4.44 -10.68 28.38
C LEU A 90 3.58 -10.28 27.18
N ALA A 91 2.29 -10.10 27.43
CA ALA A 91 1.32 -9.71 26.45
C ALA A 91 1.73 -8.30 26.08
N ASP A 92 2.17 -8.12 24.84
CA ASP A 92 2.47 -6.80 24.32
C ASP A 92 1.21 -5.94 24.50
N PRO A 93 1.24 -4.90 25.35
CA PRO A 93 0.07 -4.08 25.62
C PRO A 93 -0.40 -3.36 24.35
N CYS A 94 0.48 -3.20 23.35
CA CYS A 94 0.14 -2.60 22.06
C CYS A 94 -0.48 -3.59 21.05
N LYS A 95 -0.52 -4.89 21.35
CA LYS A 95 -1.13 -5.88 20.45
C LYS A 95 -2.63 -5.60 20.31
N GLY A 96 -3.06 -5.30 19.08
CA GLY A 96 -4.46 -4.99 18.76
C GLY A 96 -4.89 -3.54 19.01
N VAL A 97 -4.02 -2.69 19.56
CA VAL A 97 -4.33 -1.27 19.79
C VAL A 97 -4.19 -0.48 18.50
N ARG A 98 -5.28 0.14 18.04
CA ARG A 98 -5.29 1.02 16.85
C ARG A 98 -5.24 2.48 17.28
N CYS A 99 -4.12 3.14 16.96
CA CYS A 99 -3.97 4.57 17.18
C CYS A 99 -4.42 5.37 15.95
N GLY A 100 -4.94 6.58 16.17
CA GLY A 100 -5.32 7.49 15.08
C GLY A 100 -4.10 7.95 14.25
N ALA A 101 -4.36 8.55 13.08
CA ALA A 101 -3.32 9.00 12.16
C ALA A 101 -2.25 9.88 12.84
N GLY A 102 -0.98 9.60 12.55
CA GLY A 102 0.17 10.32 13.12
C GLY A 102 0.60 9.84 14.51
N ARG A 103 -0.03 8.77 15.02
CA ARG A 103 0.30 8.16 16.32
C ARG A 103 0.67 6.69 16.17
N ILE A 104 1.55 6.23 17.06
CA ILE A 104 1.92 4.83 17.23
C ILE A 104 1.66 4.41 18.67
N CYS A 105 1.38 3.12 18.87
CA CYS A 105 1.28 2.59 20.22
C CYS A 105 2.69 2.40 20.80
N GLN A 106 2.89 2.91 22.01
CA GLN A 106 4.09 2.70 22.81
C GLN A 106 3.70 2.10 24.16
N ALA A 107 4.38 1.01 24.53
CA ALA A 107 4.21 0.37 25.83
C ALA A 107 4.89 1.20 26.92
N GLU A 108 4.13 1.67 27.91
CA GLU A 108 4.61 2.35 29.10
C GLU A 108 4.38 1.40 30.30
N GLY A 109 5.29 0.45 30.49
CA GLY A 109 5.11 -0.64 31.46
C GLY A 109 4.08 -1.66 30.97
N ASN A 110 2.96 -1.81 31.70
CA ASN A 110 1.83 -2.66 31.32
C ASN A 110 0.70 -1.89 30.61
N GLU A 111 0.87 -0.59 30.36
CA GLU A 111 -0.15 0.25 29.72
C GLU A 111 0.22 0.56 28.26
N ALA A 112 -0.78 0.59 27.39
CA ALA A 112 -0.64 0.92 25.98
C ALA A 112 -1.01 2.38 25.74
N LYS A 113 -0.11 3.18 25.18
CA LYS A 113 -0.36 4.60 24.95
C LYS A 113 -0.09 5.01 23.51
N CYS A 114 -1.04 5.71 22.90
CA CYS A 114 -0.87 6.28 21.58
C CYS A 114 -0.07 7.59 21.65
N VAL A 115 1.21 7.54 21.30
CA VAL A 115 2.11 8.69 21.23
C VAL A 115 2.28 9.16 19.79
N CYS A 116 2.69 10.40 19.56
CA CYS A 116 3.01 10.86 18.21
C CYS A 116 4.19 10.06 17.63
N ILE A 117 4.14 9.81 16.32
CA ILE A 117 5.24 9.14 15.61
C ILE A 117 6.56 9.89 15.90
N PRO A 118 7.62 9.22 16.38
CA PRO A 118 8.87 9.89 16.70
C PRO A 118 9.65 10.27 15.43
N GLU A 119 9.66 9.37 14.44
CA GLU A 119 10.42 9.51 13.20
C GLU A 119 9.64 8.81 12.07
N CYS A 120 9.63 9.43 10.89
CA CYS A 120 9.03 8.86 9.70
C CYS A 120 10.13 8.27 8.80
N PRO A 121 9.86 7.16 8.09
CA PRO A 121 10.78 6.65 7.09
C PRO A 121 11.09 7.69 6.02
N GLU A 122 12.33 7.70 5.52
CA GLU A 122 12.70 8.53 4.39
C GLU A 122 12.03 8.01 3.11
N GLU A 123 11.32 8.88 2.41
CA GLU A 123 10.66 8.57 1.14
C GLU A 123 11.42 9.22 -0.01
N SER A 124 12.10 8.41 -0.82
CA SER A 124 12.82 8.90 -2.02
C SER A 124 11.91 9.04 -3.24
N ASP A 125 10.76 8.36 -3.27
CA ASP A 125 9.82 8.39 -4.39
C ASP A 125 9.01 9.70 -4.39
N SER A 126 9.14 10.48 -5.46
CA SER A 126 8.38 11.72 -5.64
C SER A 126 6.87 11.51 -5.63
N ARG A 127 6.37 10.31 -5.97
CA ARG A 127 4.94 9.96 -5.93
C ARG A 127 4.40 9.81 -4.51
N ARG A 128 5.27 9.53 -3.52
CA ARG A 128 4.90 9.38 -2.10
C ARG A 128 4.95 10.67 -1.30
N LYS A 129 5.52 11.72 -1.90
CA LYS A 129 5.34 13.10 -1.42
C LYS A 129 3.86 13.47 -1.42
N VAL A 130 3.52 14.53 -0.69
CA VAL A 130 2.13 15.00 -0.62
C VAL A 130 2.08 16.51 -0.71
N CYS A 131 1.03 17.03 -1.33
CA CYS A 131 0.69 18.43 -1.28
C CYS A 131 -0.39 18.65 -0.22
N THR A 132 -0.22 19.68 0.60
CA THR A 132 -1.15 20.01 1.68
C THR A 132 -2.10 21.14 1.29
N ASN A 133 -3.15 21.35 2.08
CA ASN A 133 -4.08 22.46 1.93
C ASN A 133 -3.44 23.86 2.08
N LEU A 134 -2.16 23.93 2.49
CA LEU A 134 -1.37 25.16 2.55
C LEU A 134 -0.54 25.38 1.28
N ASN A 135 -0.73 24.54 0.25
CA ASN A 135 0.07 24.51 -0.98
C ASN A 135 1.57 24.29 -0.72
N GLU A 136 1.90 23.56 0.35
CA GLU A 136 3.26 23.15 0.70
C GLU A 136 3.46 21.67 0.39
N THR A 137 4.60 21.33 -0.23
CA THR A 137 5.00 19.95 -0.51
C THR A 137 5.74 19.36 0.68
N TRP A 138 5.29 18.20 1.13
CA TRP A 138 5.86 17.44 2.24
C TRP A 138 6.43 16.12 1.72
N ASP A 139 7.46 15.60 2.38
CA ASP A 139 8.17 14.41 1.91
C ASP A 139 7.33 13.14 1.98
N SER A 140 6.41 13.03 2.94
CA SER A 140 5.50 11.90 3.04
C SER A 140 4.21 12.26 3.78
N ALA A 141 3.18 11.42 3.60
CA ALA A 141 1.95 11.50 4.40
C ALA A 141 2.22 11.33 5.91
N CYS A 142 3.23 10.53 6.29
CA CYS A 142 3.62 10.34 7.68
C CYS A 142 4.03 11.67 8.34
N GLU A 143 4.83 12.47 7.64
CA GLU A 143 5.30 13.77 8.14
C GLU A 143 4.15 14.73 8.44
N VAL A 144 3.16 14.81 7.56
CA VAL A 144 1.97 15.66 7.74
C VAL A 144 1.18 15.23 8.97
N HIS A 145 0.90 13.93 9.11
CA HIS A 145 0.17 13.41 10.26
C HIS A 145 0.96 13.54 11.57
N ARG A 146 2.27 13.33 11.53
CA ARG A 146 3.17 13.53 12.68
C ARG A 146 3.13 14.98 13.14
N GLN A 147 3.25 15.94 12.22
CA GLN A 147 3.20 17.36 12.53
C GLN A 147 1.87 17.76 13.16
N ARG A 148 0.76 17.31 12.57
CA ARG A 148 -0.58 17.51 13.13
C ARG A 148 -0.69 16.90 14.53
N CYS A 149 -0.09 15.74 14.79
CA CYS A 149 -0.07 15.15 16.12
C CYS A 149 0.66 16.04 17.12
N PHE A 150 1.89 16.47 16.81
CA PHE A 150 2.69 17.35 17.68
C PHE A 150 1.95 18.63 18.05
N CYS A 151 1.29 19.26 17.08
CA CYS A 151 0.56 20.50 17.33
C CYS A 151 -0.72 20.28 18.15
N ASN A 152 -1.40 19.15 17.97
CA ASN A 152 -2.56 18.80 18.80
C ASN A 152 -2.17 18.45 20.25
N THR A 153 -0.95 17.98 20.48
CA THR A 153 -0.43 17.66 21.83
C THR A 153 0.36 18.81 22.46
N ASN A 154 0.43 19.98 21.83
CA ASN A 154 1.28 21.12 22.24
C ASN A 154 2.76 20.72 22.44
N ASP A 155 3.27 19.81 21.61
CA ASP A 155 4.67 19.39 21.66
C ASP A 155 5.56 20.54 21.14
N PRO A 156 6.73 20.82 21.77
CA PRO A 156 7.66 21.85 21.32
C PRO A 156 8.17 21.68 19.88
N ARG A 157 8.09 20.46 19.32
CA ARG A 157 8.44 20.16 17.91
C ARG A 157 7.36 20.62 16.92
N CYS A 158 6.25 21.19 17.40
CA CYS A 158 5.25 21.78 16.54
C CYS A 158 5.84 22.98 15.73
N ARG A 159 5.63 23.01 14.41
CA ARG A 159 6.12 24.09 13.53
C ARG A 159 5.34 25.40 13.71
N GLY A 160 4.09 25.34 14.18
CA GLY A 160 3.23 26.49 14.44
C GLY A 160 1.74 26.12 14.52
N GLU A 161 0.88 27.10 14.81
CA GLU A 161 -0.57 26.89 14.90
C GLU A 161 -1.20 26.68 13.50
N GLU A 162 -0.58 27.23 12.45
CA GLU A 162 -1.01 27.08 11.06
C GLU A 162 -1.00 25.62 10.58
N VAL A 163 -0.04 24.83 11.07
CA VAL A 163 0.07 23.40 10.72
C VAL A 163 -0.79 22.50 11.62
N LYS A 164 -1.53 23.04 12.59
CA LYS A 164 -2.41 22.25 13.46
C LYS A 164 -3.58 21.62 12.71
N HIS A 165 -4.11 22.34 11.73
CA HIS A 165 -5.20 21.90 10.86
C HIS A 165 -4.73 21.46 9.47
N VAL A 166 -3.42 21.24 9.31
CA VAL A 166 -2.85 20.75 8.06
C VAL A 166 -3.44 19.38 7.71
N HIS A 167 -3.80 19.21 6.45
CA HIS A 167 -4.22 17.95 5.88
C HIS A 167 -3.67 17.82 4.47
N ILE A 168 -3.56 16.57 4.04
CA ILE A 168 -3.16 16.24 2.67
C ILE A 168 -4.32 16.64 1.76
N ASP A 169 -4.02 17.35 0.69
CA ASP A 169 -4.99 17.66 -0.36
C ASP A 169 -4.90 16.63 -1.48
N TYR A 170 -3.67 16.27 -1.90
CA TYR A 170 -3.41 15.23 -2.89
C TYR A 170 -2.01 14.61 -2.77
N TYR A 171 -1.84 13.43 -3.37
CA TYR A 171 -0.56 12.72 -3.43
C TYR A 171 0.34 13.23 -4.56
N GLY A 172 1.64 13.24 -4.34
CA GLY A 172 2.67 13.87 -5.16
C GLY A 172 3.05 15.26 -4.67
N GLY A 173 4.09 15.85 -5.28
CA GLY A 173 4.48 17.23 -5.01
C GLY A 173 3.44 18.25 -5.49
N CYS A 174 3.40 19.41 -4.84
CA CYS A 174 2.51 20.50 -5.24
C CYS A 174 2.80 20.94 -6.67
N ARG A 175 1.73 21.12 -7.44
CA ARG A 175 1.76 21.52 -8.85
C ARG A 175 0.68 22.55 -9.12
N ASP A 176 0.90 23.38 -10.13
CA ASP A 176 -0.16 24.24 -10.65
C ASP A 176 -1.18 23.38 -11.40
N MET A 177 -2.43 23.40 -10.92
CA MET A 177 -3.55 22.68 -11.52
C MET A 177 -4.32 23.63 -12.44
N PRO A 178 -4.79 23.15 -13.61
CA PRO A 178 -5.68 23.95 -14.44
C PRO A 178 -7.01 24.19 -13.71
N ASP A 179 -7.63 25.34 -13.97
CA ASP A 179 -8.97 25.65 -13.50
C ASP A 179 -9.99 24.71 -14.16
N CYS A 180 -10.98 24.25 -13.39
CA CYS A 180 -12.08 23.44 -13.90
C CYS A 180 -13.05 24.31 -14.70
N SER A 181 -13.13 24.08 -16.02
CA SER A 181 -14.05 24.83 -16.87
C SER A 181 -15.50 24.38 -16.67
N GLU A 182 -16.46 25.24 -17.00
CA GLU A 182 -17.90 24.90 -16.90
C GLU A 182 -18.25 23.66 -17.73
N ASN A 183 -17.63 23.47 -18.90
CA ASN A 183 -17.86 22.31 -19.75
C ASN A 183 -17.29 21.03 -19.13
N ASP A 184 -16.09 21.10 -18.55
CA ASP A 184 -15.44 19.95 -17.91
C ASP A 184 -16.23 19.53 -16.67
N LEU A 185 -16.71 20.50 -15.88
CA LEU A 185 -17.53 20.26 -14.70
C LEU A 185 -18.89 19.66 -15.09
N ALA A 186 -19.51 20.11 -16.17
CA ALA A 186 -20.79 19.58 -16.64
C ALA A 186 -20.69 18.13 -17.16
N ASP A 187 -19.55 17.72 -17.71
CA ASP A 187 -19.34 16.33 -18.15
C ASP A 187 -18.82 15.41 -17.02
N PHE A 188 -18.28 16.00 -15.95
CA PHE A 188 -17.67 15.26 -14.84
C PHE A 188 -18.57 14.19 -14.20
N PRO A 189 -19.86 14.45 -13.89
CA PRO A 189 -20.73 13.45 -13.28
C PRO A 189 -20.80 12.16 -14.10
N ARG A 190 -20.91 12.28 -15.44
CA ARG A 190 -20.96 11.14 -16.36
C ARG A 190 -19.68 10.31 -16.28
N ARG A 191 -18.52 10.96 -16.37
CA ARG A 191 -17.22 10.28 -16.32
C ARG A 191 -16.99 9.62 -14.96
N MET A 192 -17.42 10.27 -13.88
CA MET A 192 -17.34 9.72 -12.53
C MET A 192 -18.17 8.45 -12.39
N ARG A 193 -19.42 8.43 -12.88
CA ARG A 193 -20.26 7.20 -12.87
C ARG A 193 -19.62 6.05 -13.65
N ASP A 194 -19.08 6.32 -14.83
CA ASP A 194 -18.39 5.31 -15.64
C ASP A 194 -17.12 4.80 -14.96
N TRP A 195 -16.35 5.71 -14.37
CA TRP A 195 -15.15 5.36 -13.61
C TRP A 195 -15.48 4.47 -12.41
N LEU A 196 -16.48 4.84 -11.60
CA LEU A 196 -16.93 4.05 -10.45
C LEU A 196 -17.29 2.61 -10.82
N PHE A 197 -18.06 2.44 -11.91
CA PHE A 197 -18.42 1.13 -12.41
C PHE A 197 -17.18 0.31 -12.83
N ASN A 198 -16.24 0.92 -13.57
CA ASN A 198 -15.04 0.22 -14.00
C ASN A 198 -14.16 -0.18 -12.81
N VAL A 199 -14.04 0.67 -11.79
CA VAL A 199 -13.31 0.32 -10.56
C VAL A 199 -13.98 -0.84 -9.84
N MET A 200 -15.31 -0.82 -9.72
CA MET A 200 -16.07 -1.92 -9.09
C MET A 200 -15.82 -3.25 -9.81
N ARG A 201 -15.94 -3.27 -11.14
CA ARG A 201 -15.66 -4.45 -11.96
C ARG A 201 -14.22 -4.92 -11.82
N ASP A 202 -13.25 -4.01 -11.86
CA ASP A 202 -11.83 -4.35 -11.75
C ASP A 202 -11.47 -4.91 -10.36
N LEU A 203 -12.17 -4.50 -9.30
CA LEU A 203 -12.05 -5.08 -7.96
C LEU A 203 -12.69 -6.48 -7.90
N ALA A 204 -13.88 -6.65 -8.49
CA ALA A 204 -14.54 -7.96 -8.56
C ALA A 204 -13.69 -9.00 -9.30
N VAL A 205 -13.11 -8.63 -10.45
CA VAL A 205 -12.21 -9.51 -11.23
C VAL A 205 -10.98 -9.92 -10.43
N ARG A 206 -10.48 -9.05 -9.54
CA ARG A 206 -9.32 -9.34 -8.69
C ARG A 206 -9.67 -10.04 -7.38
N ASN A 207 -10.95 -10.34 -7.13
CA ASN A 207 -11.46 -10.83 -5.85
C ASN A 207 -11.09 -9.91 -4.67
N GLU A 208 -11.04 -8.60 -4.93
CA GLU A 208 -10.79 -7.56 -3.92
C GLU A 208 -12.09 -6.85 -3.48
N LEU A 209 -13.21 -7.16 -4.15
CA LEU A 209 -14.53 -6.65 -3.78
C LEU A 209 -15.14 -7.59 -2.70
N PRO A 210 -15.58 -7.07 -1.54
CA PRO A 210 -16.23 -7.90 -0.52
C PRO A 210 -17.47 -8.61 -1.07
N GLU A 211 -17.75 -9.82 -0.57
CA GLU A 211 -18.81 -10.69 -1.08
C GLU A 211 -20.18 -10.00 -1.08
N ALA A 212 -20.48 -9.22 -0.04
CA ALA A 212 -21.72 -8.46 0.08
C ALA A 212 -21.93 -7.43 -1.06
N TYR A 213 -20.86 -7.02 -1.74
CA TYR A 213 -20.92 -6.13 -2.91
C TYR A 213 -20.81 -6.87 -4.26
N MET A 214 -20.52 -8.17 -4.28
CA MET A 214 -20.42 -8.96 -5.52
C MET A 214 -21.77 -9.06 -6.24
N GLU A 215 -22.87 -9.21 -5.49
CA GLU A 215 -24.22 -9.25 -6.09
C GLU A 215 -24.58 -7.94 -6.81
N LEU A 216 -24.15 -6.80 -6.26
CA LEU A 216 -24.36 -5.49 -6.88
C LEU A 216 -23.65 -5.38 -8.22
N GLU A 217 -22.42 -5.91 -8.30
CA GLU A 217 -21.58 -5.88 -9.49
C GLU A 217 -22.21 -6.75 -10.59
N GLN A 218 -22.61 -7.98 -10.27
CA GLN A 218 -23.24 -8.89 -11.23
C GLN A 218 -24.55 -8.33 -11.80
N GLU A 219 -25.35 -7.66 -10.97
CA GLU A 219 -26.55 -6.97 -11.44
C GLU A 219 -26.20 -5.75 -12.31
N ALA A 220 -25.11 -5.04 -11.99
CA ALA A 220 -24.63 -3.89 -12.77
C ALA A 220 -24.16 -4.30 -14.18
N GLU A 221 -23.56 -5.48 -14.32
CA GLU A 221 -23.16 -6.02 -15.63
C GLU A 221 -24.37 -6.51 -16.45
N SER A 222 -25.33 -7.17 -15.80
CA SER A 222 -26.48 -7.78 -16.47
C SER A 222 -27.60 -6.78 -16.80
N ASN A 223 -27.73 -5.70 -16.03
CA ASN A 223 -28.77 -4.68 -16.20
C ASN A 223 -28.18 -3.27 -16.34
N LEU A 224 -28.21 -2.74 -17.57
CA LEU A 224 -27.71 -1.40 -17.88
C LEU A 224 -28.39 -0.27 -17.11
N THR A 225 -29.64 -0.43 -16.64
CA THR A 225 -30.30 0.62 -15.83
C THR A 225 -29.79 0.67 -14.40
N LYS A 226 -29.22 -0.43 -13.89
CA LYS A 226 -28.63 -0.53 -12.55
C LYS A 226 -27.12 -0.35 -12.55
N ARG A 227 -26.49 -0.37 -13.72
CA ARG A 227 -25.04 -0.28 -13.91
C ARG A 227 -24.37 0.81 -13.07
N TRP A 228 -24.83 2.05 -13.23
CA TRP A 228 -24.23 3.18 -12.52
C TRP A 228 -24.77 3.32 -11.10
N THR A 229 -26.05 3.01 -10.88
CA THR A 229 -26.67 3.08 -9.56
C THR A 229 -26.00 2.13 -8.56
N ASN A 230 -25.78 0.87 -8.94
CA ASN A 230 -25.14 -0.12 -8.07
C ASN A 230 -23.70 0.26 -7.75
N ALA A 231 -22.93 0.74 -8.73
CA ALA A 231 -21.57 1.21 -8.52
C ALA A 231 -21.53 2.45 -7.61
N ALA A 232 -22.46 3.39 -7.79
CA ALA A 232 -22.57 4.58 -6.96
C ALA A 232 -22.94 4.24 -5.51
N ILE A 233 -23.87 3.30 -5.31
CA ILE A 233 -24.26 2.78 -4.00
C ILE A 233 -23.07 2.11 -3.33
N TRP A 234 -22.45 1.12 -4.00
CA TRP A 234 -21.28 0.43 -3.46
C TRP A 234 -20.22 1.41 -2.99
N LYS A 235 -19.84 2.37 -3.86
CA LYS A 235 -18.77 3.29 -3.51
C LYS A 235 -19.14 4.18 -2.33
N TRP A 236 -20.40 4.63 -2.25
CA TRP A 236 -20.85 5.43 -1.12
C TRP A 236 -20.85 4.61 0.17
N CYS A 237 -21.33 3.36 0.16
CA CYS A 237 -21.28 2.48 1.34
C CYS A 237 -19.84 2.19 1.78
N ASP A 238 -18.92 1.98 0.82
CA ASP A 238 -17.49 1.78 1.06
C ASP A 238 -16.81 3.00 1.70
N LEU A 239 -17.31 4.21 1.40
CA LEU A 239 -16.80 5.45 1.98
C LEU A 239 -17.44 5.76 3.35
N ASP A 240 -18.71 5.43 3.57
CA ASP A 240 -19.44 5.58 4.84
C ASP A 240 -18.97 4.51 5.86
N GLY A 241 -17.76 4.73 6.35
CA GLY A 241 -17.01 3.79 7.17
C GLY A 241 -17.40 3.85 8.64
N HIS A 242 -16.42 4.15 9.51
CA HIS A 242 -16.64 4.23 10.96
C HIS A 242 -16.48 5.67 11.46
N PRO A 243 -17.50 6.25 12.13
CA PRO A 243 -18.81 5.66 12.42
C PRO A 243 -19.70 5.61 11.16
N ASN A 244 -20.48 4.53 11.00
CA ASN A 244 -21.46 4.45 9.93
C ASN A 244 -22.66 5.33 10.32
N ASP A 245 -22.65 6.58 9.86
CA ASP A 245 -23.64 7.59 10.23
C ASP A 245 -24.59 7.93 9.07
N ASN A 246 -24.56 7.12 8.01
CA ASN A 246 -25.28 7.31 6.76
C ASN A 246 -24.94 8.64 6.08
N SER A 247 -23.71 9.12 6.24
CA SER A 247 -23.21 10.32 5.59
C SER A 247 -21.72 10.20 5.34
N VAL A 248 -21.27 10.63 4.16
CA VAL A 248 -19.85 10.61 3.84
C VAL A 248 -19.27 11.99 4.16
N SER A 249 -18.36 12.05 5.14
CA SER A 249 -17.65 13.28 5.50
C SER A 249 -16.53 13.64 4.52
N ARG A 250 -16.04 14.88 4.58
CA ARG A 250 -14.85 15.31 3.81
C ARG A 250 -13.62 14.42 4.02
N HIS A 251 -13.46 13.84 5.21
CA HIS A 251 -12.33 12.94 5.49
C HIS A 251 -12.52 11.57 4.85
N GLU A 252 -13.76 11.09 4.75
CA GLU A 252 -14.08 9.82 4.10
C GLU A 252 -14.02 9.90 2.58
N LEU A 253 -14.19 11.09 1.98
CA LEU A 253 -13.94 11.31 0.55
C LEU A 253 -12.44 11.24 0.16
N PHE A 254 -11.54 11.23 1.15
CA PHE A 254 -10.10 11.28 0.90
C PHE A 254 -9.58 10.19 -0.07
N PRO A 255 -9.99 8.91 0.02
CA PRO A 255 -9.53 7.85 -0.88
C PRO A 255 -9.91 8.05 -2.35
N ILE A 256 -10.96 8.82 -2.65
CA ILE A 256 -11.33 9.16 -4.04
C ILE A 256 -10.78 10.52 -4.46
N ARG A 257 -10.69 11.49 -3.56
CA ARG A 257 -10.20 12.84 -3.88
C ARG A 257 -8.69 12.86 -4.08
N ALA A 258 -7.91 12.50 -3.05
CA ALA A 258 -6.48 12.77 -3.01
C ALA A 258 -5.67 12.00 -4.08
N PRO A 259 -5.97 10.73 -4.40
CA PRO A 259 -5.27 10.03 -5.47
C PRO A 259 -5.61 10.54 -6.88
N LEU A 260 -6.85 10.99 -7.10
CA LEU A 260 -7.34 11.36 -8.44
C LEU A 260 -7.19 12.84 -8.77
N MET A 261 -7.08 13.73 -7.77
CA MET A 261 -6.98 15.19 -7.97
C MET A 261 -5.90 15.58 -9.00
N THR A 262 -4.82 14.82 -9.05
CA THR A 262 -3.70 15.07 -9.96
C THR A 262 -3.96 14.67 -11.42
N LEU A 263 -4.95 13.81 -11.64
CA LEU A 263 -5.41 13.34 -12.94
C LEU A 263 -6.68 14.10 -13.37
N GLU A 264 -7.49 14.51 -12.39
CA GLU A 264 -8.83 15.04 -12.54
C GLU A 264 -9.02 16.30 -11.68
N HIS A 265 -8.58 17.44 -12.19
CA HIS A 265 -8.63 18.73 -11.49
C HIS A 265 -10.05 19.19 -11.09
N CYS A 266 -11.10 18.68 -11.76
CA CYS A 266 -12.49 18.98 -11.46
C CYS A 266 -13.08 18.18 -10.28
N ILE A 267 -12.38 17.18 -9.73
CA ILE A 267 -12.94 16.34 -8.66
C ILE A 267 -13.29 17.14 -7.40
N ALA A 268 -12.45 18.10 -7.02
CA ALA A 268 -12.69 18.92 -5.83
C ALA A 268 -13.91 19.85 -6.01
N PRO A 269 -14.00 20.68 -7.07
CA PRO A 269 -15.20 21.47 -7.36
C PRO A 269 -16.46 20.62 -7.49
N PHE A 270 -16.38 19.46 -8.14
CA PHE A 270 -17.50 18.55 -8.28
C PHE A 270 -18.02 18.06 -6.93
N LEU A 271 -17.13 17.57 -6.04
CA LEU A 271 -17.53 17.09 -4.72
C LEU A 271 -18.15 18.20 -3.85
N GLU A 272 -17.74 19.45 -4.04
CA GLU A 272 -18.37 20.61 -3.39
C GLU A 272 -19.80 20.85 -3.90
N THR A 273 -20.09 20.61 -5.19
CA THR A 273 -21.47 20.69 -5.71
C THR A 273 -22.38 19.57 -5.19
N CYS A 274 -21.79 18.47 -4.71
CA CYS A 274 -22.54 17.37 -4.11
C CYS A 274 -23.03 17.67 -2.68
N ASP A 275 -22.60 18.77 -2.06
CA ASP A 275 -23.07 19.24 -0.75
C ASP A 275 -23.82 20.58 -0.90
N PRO A 276 -25.09 20.56 -1.38
CA PRO A 276 -25.86 21.78 -1.62
C PRO A 276 -26.31 22.48 -0.32
N ASN A 277 -26.33 21.76 0.80
CA ASN A 277 -26.79 22.26 2.08
C ASN A 277 -25.64 22.86 2.92
N GLY A 278 -24.39 22.55 2.57
CA GLY A 278 -23.17 23.10 3.15
C GLY A 278 -22.82 22.53 4.52
N ASP A 279 -23.30 21.33 4.87
CA ASP A 279 -23.05 20.69 6.16
C ASP A 279 -21.74 19.87 6.21
N HIS A 280 -20.98 19.87 5.10
CA HIS A 280 -19.73 19.15 4.90
C HIS A 280 -19.86 17.62 4.95
N ARG A 281 -21.07 17.12 4.69
CA ARG A 281 -21.40 15.71 4.59
C ARG A 281 -22.20 15.48 3.31
N ILE A 282 -22.10 14.26 2.78
CA ILE A 282 -22.83 13.88 1.57
C ILE A 282 -23.67 12.66 1.88
N THR A 283 -24.99 12.84 1.90
CA THR A 283 -25.94 11.74 2.01
C THR A 283 -26.02 10.94 0.71
N LEU A 284 -26.54 9.71 0.76
CA LEU A 284 -26.69 8.88 -0.43
C LEU A 284 -27.59 9.53 -1.50
N GLN A 285 -28.59 10.31 -1.08
CA GLN A 285 -29.48 11.05 -1.97
C GLN A 285 -28.76 12.19 -2.67
N GLU A 286 -27.97 12.97 -1.92
CA GLU A 286 -27.15 14.04 -2.48
C GLU A 286 -26.10 13.49 -3.45
N TRP A 287 -25.44 12.38 -3.07
CA TRP A 287 -24.48 11.68 -3.92
C TRP A 287 -25.10 11.24 -5.25
N GLY A 288 -26.24 10.56 -5.20
CA GLY A 288 -26.91 10.09 -6.41
C GLY A 288 -27.42 11.23 -7.29
N LYS A 289 -27.97 12.29 -6.69
CA LYS A 289 -28.40 13.49 -7.43
C LYS A 289 -27.21 14.20 -8.09
N CYS A 290 -26.08 14.30 -7.39
CA CYS A 290 -24.85 14.86 -7.92
C CYS A 290 -24.30 14.04 -9.10
N LEU A 291 -24.49 12.71 -9.03
CA LEU A 291 -24.22 11.79 -10.12
C LEU A 291 -25.38 11.70 -11.12
N GLU A 292 -26.38 12.59 -11.13
CA GLU A 292 -27.48 12.57 -12.11
C GLU A 292 -28.19 11.19 -12.22
N LEU A 293 -28.37 10.51 -11.10
CA LEU A 293 -29.08 9.23 -10.99
C LEU A 293 -30.51 9.43 -10.48
N GLU A 294 -31.40 8.53 -10.88
CA GLU A 294 -32.80 8.51 -10.42
C GLU A 294 -32.88 8.09 -8.94
N GLU A 295 -33.59 8.88 -8.12
CA GLU A 295 -33.62 8.73 -6.65
C GLU A 295 -34.30 7.42 -6.18
N ASP A 296 -35.28 6.93 -6.95
CA ASP A 296 -36.05 5.71 -6.64
C ASP A 296 -35.19 4.44 -6.56
N ASP A 297 -34.00 4.47 -7.18
CA ASP A 297 -33.10 3.34 -7.26
C ASP A 297 -32.05 3.31 -6.14
N LEU A 298 -31.95 4.36 -5.31
CA LEU A 298 -30.87 4.58 -4.34
C LEU A 298 -31.19 4.10 -2.90
N THR A 299 -32.32 3.44 -2.66
CA THR A 299 -32.97 3.58 -1.33
C THR A 299 -32.58 2.59 -0.22
N ALA A 300 -31.92 1.42 -0.43
CA ALA A 300 -31.89 0.44 0.67
C ALA A 300 -30.82 -0.69 0.64
N ARG A 301 -29.58 -0.45 0.20
CA ARG A 301 -28.58 -1.54 0.13
C ARG A 301 -27.43 -1.47 1.15
N CYS A 302 -26.92 -0.30 1.52
CA CYS A 302 -25.78 -0.21 2.46
C CYS A 302 -26.05 -0.86 3.83
N ALA A 303 -27.24 -0.66 4.41
CA ALA A 303 -27.57 -1.19 5.73
C ALA A 303 -27.73 -2.73 5.81
N LYS A 304 -27.82 -3.43 4.67
CA LYS A 304 -27.82 -4.90 4.62
C LYS A 304 -26.38 -5.43 4.59
N ILE A 305 -25.55 -4.81 3.78
CA ILE A 305 -24.15 -5.17 3.57
C ILE A 305 -23.35 -5.01 4.87
N ASN A 306 -23.53 -3.89 5.57
CA ASN A 306 -22.84 -3.65 6.84
C ASN A 306 -23.23 -4.66 7.94
N LYS A 307 -24.46 -5.21 7.91
CA LYS A 307 -24.88 -6.23 8.87
C LYS A 307 -24.25 -7.59 8.58
N GLU A 308 -24.00 -7.90 7.31
CA GLU A 308 -23.35 -9.15 6.92
C GLU A 308 -21.87 -9.11 7.28
N ASP A 309 -21.18 -7.99 7.02
CA ASP A 309 -19.78 -7.77 7.44
C ASP A 309 -19.60 -7.85 8.96
N ASP A 310 -20.50 -7.23 9.73
CA ASP A 310 -20.47 -7.29 11.20
C ASP A 310 -20.72 -8.72 11.71
N LEU A 311 -21.63 -9.46 11.08
CA LEU A 311 -21.92 -10.85 11.45
C LEU A 311 -20.76 -11.79 11.12
N GLU A 312 -20.13 -11.64 9.95
CA GLU A 312 -18.98 -12.44 9.54
C GLU A 312 -17.75 -12.16 10.41
N LYS A 313 -17.54 -10.90 10.80
CA LYS A 313 -16.49 -10.51 11.75
C LYS A 313 -16.73 -11.09 13.15
N ILE A 314 -17.98 -11.09 13.62
CA ILE A 314 -18.35 -11.75 14.89
C ILE A 314 -18.13 -13.27 14.78
N GLU A 315 -18.45 -13.89 13.65
CA GLU A 315 -18.26 -15.33 13.43
C GLU A 315 -16.77 -15.70 13.41
N LEU A 316 -15.91 -14.88 12.79
CA LEU A 316 -14.45 -15.03 12.82
C LEU A 316 -13.87 -14.83 14.23
N GLU A 317 -14.34 -13.84 14.98
CA GLU A 317 -13.91 -13.62 16.37
C GLU A 317 -14.38 -14.76 17.31
N LEU A 318 -15.48 -15.43 16.99
CA LEU A 318 -15.98 -16.60 17.73
C LEU A 318 -15.34 -17.93 17.27
N ALA A 319 -14.79 -17.98 16.06
CA ALA A 319 -14.12 -19.15 15.49
C ALA A 319 -12.67 -19.33 15.98
N ASP A 320 -12.07 -18.31 16.63
CA ASP A 320 -10.76 -18.38 17.27
C ASP A 320 -10.86 -18.37 18.81
N PRO A 321 -11.23 -19.50 19.46
CA PRO A 321 -11.07 -19.64 20.90
C PRO A 321 -9.66 -20.20 21.19
N ASN A 322 -8.60 -19.40 21.04
CA ASN A 322 -7.29 -19.64 21.70
C ASN A 322 -6.25 -18.53 21.57
#